data_AF-A0A261Q3H9-F1
#
_entry.id   AF-A0A261Q3H9-F1
#
_cell.length_a   1.000
_cell.length_b   1.000
_cell.length_c   1.000
_cell.angle_alpha   90.00
_cell.angle_beta   90.00
_cell.angle_gamma   90.00
#
_symmetry.space_group_name_H-M   'P 1'
#
loop_
_entity.id
_entity.type
_entity.pdbx_description
1 polymer ?
#
loop_
_entity_poly.entity_id
_entity_poly.type
_entity_poly.pdbx_seq_one_letter_code
_entity_poly.pdbx_strand_id
1 'polypeptide(L)'
;MVGIDREKWQLKYTSEFEALQPLEEVDEILSYAIPRLEHTLSTGKTLFQHVTQALSIAPIGIMPLFRKEGYLFVYENINRELRIYQYKVQLFESTAPPSRRVETHLIDSRNKSYTTTFESIKMELVRKNKDLPNPASYLVESTLGYPMDETLLPIARQKVAQAVED
;
A
#
# COMPACT_ATOMS: atom_id res chain seq x y z
N MET A 1 2.04 -5.07 52.87
CA MET A 1 2.57 -5.06 54.27
C MET A 1 2.83 -6.49 54.73
N VAL A 2 4.07 -6.84 55.13
CA VAL A 2 4.44 -8.21 55.54
C VAL A 2 4.31 -8.35 57.05
N GLY A 3 3.48 -9.29 57.53
CA GLY A 3 3.38 -9.68 58.93
C GLY A 3 3.99 -11.07 59.15
N ILE A 4 4.75 -11.25 60.23
CA ILE A 4 5.29 -12.56 60.62
C ILE A 4 4.28 -13.25 61.54
N ASP A 5 3.79 -14.41 61.13
CA ASP A 5 2.98 -15.30 61.97
C ASP A 5 3.91 -16.04 62.95
N ARG A 6 4.01 -15.51 64.18
CA ARG A 6 5.04 -15.88 65.17
C ARG A 6 4.88 -17.29 65.77
N GLU A 7 3.73 -17.93 65.60
CA GLU A 7 3.51 -19.30 66.09
C GLU A 7 3.97 -20.37 65.09
N LYS A 8 4.03 -20.05 63.80
CA LYS A 8 4.34 -21.02 62.74
C LYS A 8 5.60 -20.71 61.93
N TRP A 9 6.27 -19.57 62.20
CA TRP A 9 7.49 -19.14 61.46
C TRP A 9 7.31 -19.14 59.94
N GLN A 10 6.12 -18.81 59.46
CA GLN A 10 5.83 -18.70 58.03
C GLN A 10 5.65 -17.24 57.63
N LEU A 11 6.37 -16.83 56.59
CA LEU A 11 6.18 -15.55 55.92
C LEU A 11 4.90 -15.62 55.11
N LYS A 12 3.83 -14.99 55.59
CA LYS A 12 2.65 -14.73 54.75
C LYS A 12 2.93 -13.49 53.92
N TYR A 13 3.41 -13.74 52.70
CA TYR A 13 3.47 -12.73 51.65
C TYR A 13 2.09 -12.62 51.02
N THR A 14 1.31 -11.62 51.43
CA THR A 14 0.17 -11.18 50.62
C THR A 14 0.76 -10.33 49.50
N SER A 15 0.84 -10.90 48.30
CA SER A 15 1.23 -10.14 47.12
C SER A 15 0.24 -9.00 46.94
N GLU A 16 0.71 -7.75 46.91
CA GLU A 16 -0.11 -6.56 46.61
C GLU A 16 -0.70 -6.60 45.18
N PHE A 17 -0.46 -7.68 44.43
CA PHE A 17 -1.07 -8.03 43.15
C PHE A 17 -2.44 -8.72 43.25
N GLU A 18 -2.97 -8.97 44.46
CA GLU A 18 -4.24 -9.70 44.64
C GLU A 18 -5.51 -8.83 44.50
N ALA A 19 -5.40 -7.54 44.12
CA ALA A 19 -6.58 -6.68 43.98
C ALA A 19 -6.39 -5.52 42.98
N LEU A 20 -6.10 -5.81 41.71
CA LEU A 20 -6.25 -4.82 40.64
C LEU A 20 -7.50 -5.15 39.82
N GLN A 21 -8.68 -4.79 40.34
CA GLN A 21 -9.92 -4.67 39.55
C GLN A 21 -9.73 -4.02 38.16
N PRO A 22 -8.85 -3.02 37.94
CA PRO A 22 -8.61 -2.48 36.59
C PRO A 22 -7.98 -3.46 35.57
N LEU A 23 -7.51 -4.66 35.96
CA LEU A 23 -6.89 -5.61 35.03
C LEU A 23 -7.92 -6.51 34.33
N GLU A 24 -9.02 -6.87 35.00
CA GLU A 24 -10.11 -7.69 34.43
C GLU A 24 -10.80 -6.94 33.28
N GLU A 25 -11.05 -5.64 33.45
CA GLU A 25 -11.62 -4.79 32.38
C GLU A 25 -10.71 -4.74 31.14
N VAL A 26 -9.39 -4.69 31.33
CA VAL A 26 -8.44 -4.72 30.22
C VAL A 26 -8.46 -6.07 29.51
N ASP A 27 -8.49 -7.18 30.25
CA ASP A 27 -8.57 -8.52 29.67
C ASP A 27 -9.89 -8.74 28.91
N GLU A 28 -11.00 -8.20 29.40
CA GLU A 28 -12.28 -8.20 28.68
C GLU A 28 -12.21 -7.37 27.39
N ILE A 29 -11.63 -6.16 27.45
CA ILE A 29 -11.42 -5.31 26.27
C ILE A 29 -10.54 -6.03 25.25
N LEU A 30 -9.43 -6.64 25.67
CA LEU A 30 -8.52 -7.35 24.79
C LEU A 30 -9.19 -8.59 24.17
N SER A 31 -9.88 -9.38 24.98
CA SER A 31 -10.63 -10.57 24.51
C SER A 31 -11.74 -10.19 23.52
N TYR A 32 -12.35 -9.02 23.68
CA TYR A 32 -13.33 -8.47 22.74
C TYR A 32 -12.68 -7.93 21.45
N ALA A 33 -11.56 -7.20 21.58
CA ALA A 33 -10.96 -6.41 20.51
C ALA A 33 -10.06 -7.24 19.59
N ILE A 34 -9.21 -8.11 20.13
CA ILE A 34 -8.24 -8.91 19.36
C ILE A 34 -8.92 -9.73 18.24
N PRO A 35 -9.90 -10.61 18.52
CA PRO A 35 -10.56 -11.37 17.44
C PRO A 35 -11.29 -10.45 16.46
N ARG A 36 -11.83 -9.33 16.96
CA ARG A 36 -12.35 -8.17 16.21
C ARG A 36 -11.40 -7.74 15.09
N LEU A 37 -10.25 -7.26 15.53
CA LEU A 37 -9.20 -6.69 14.70
C LEU A 37 -8.61 -7.72 13.75
N GLU A 38 -8.37 -8.94 14.22
CA GLU A 38 -7.88 -10.03 13.37
C GLU A 38 -8.85 -10.34 12.23
N HIS A 39 -10.15 -10.42 12.51
CA HIS A 39 -11.16 -10.65 11.49
C HIS A 39 -11.25 -9.49 10.48
N THR A 40 -11.23 -8.24 10.96
CA THR A 40 -11.23 -7.06 10.09
C THR A 40 -9.98 -6.99 9.22
N LEU A 41 -8.79 -7.28 9.78
CA LEU A 41 -7.53 -7.34 9.03
C LEU A 41 -7.55 -8.45 7.99
N SER A 42 -8.06 -9.63 8.33
CA SER A 42 -8.20 -10.75 7.40
C SER A 42 -9.13 -10.38 6.24
N THR A 43 -10.29 -9.81 6.54
CA THR A 43 -11.25 -9.34 5.52
C THR A 43 -10.63 -8.27 4.63
N GLY A 44 -9.93 -7.30 5.21
CA GLY A 44 -9.22 -6.25 4.48
C GLY A 44 -8.13 -6.81 3.55
N LYS A 45 -7.35 -7.81 4.00
CA LYS A 45 -6.37 -8.50 3.15
C LYS A 45 -7.04 -9.20 1.97
N THR A 46 -8.14 -9.91 2.20
CA THR A 46 -8.89 -10.57 1.13
C THR A 46 -9.43 -9.57 0.11
N LEU A 47 -10.02 -8.46 0.57
CA LEU A 47 -10.51 -7.39 -0.30
C LEU A 47 -9.37 -6.76 -1.11
N PHE A 48 -8.26 -6.45 -0.44
CA PHE A 48 -7.07 -5.91 -1.08
C PHE A 48 -6.52 -6.84 -2.17
N GLN A 49 -6.44 -8.14 -1.89
CA GLN A 49 -6.00 -9.16 -2.86
C GLN A 49 -6.94 -9.23 -4.05
N HIS A 50 -8.25 -9.25 -3.81
CA HIS A 50 -9.26 -9.29 -4.86
C HIS A 50 -9.14 -8.09 -5.81
N VAL A 51 -9.02 -6.87 -5.27
CA VAL A 51 -8.80 -5.67 -6.10
C VAL A 51 -7.45 -5.76 -6.83
N THR A 52 -6.39 -6.18 -6.15
CA THR A 52 -5.05 -6.32 -6.76
C THR A 52 -5.05 -7.31 -7.94
N GLN A 53 -5.85 -8.37 -7.87
CA GLN A 53 -6.01 -9.34 -8.95
C GLN A 53 -6.83 -8.80 -10.12
N ALA A 54 -7.80 -7.90 -9.85
CA ALA A 54 -8.58 -7.24 -10.88
C ALA A 54 -7.79 -6.18 -11.67
N LEU A 55 -6.68 -5.68 -11.11
CA LEU A 55 -5.80 -4.72 -11.78
C LEU A 55 -4.69 -5.42 -12.57
N SER A 56 -4.57 -5.10 -13.85
CA SER A 56 -3.43 -5.54 -14.69
C SER A 56 -2.31 -4.50 -14.66
N ILE A 57 -1.07 -4.92 -14.93
CA ILE A 57 0.06 -4.02 -15.17
C ILE A 57 0.78 -4.46 -16.45
N ALA A 58 1.11 -3.51 -17.32
CA ALA A 58 1.83 -3.75 -18.56
C ALA A 58 2.81 -2.60 -18.88
N PRO A 59 3.96 -2.88 -19.51
CA PRO A 59 4.84 -1.84 -20.02
C PRO A 59 4.18 -1.13 -21.23
N ILE A 60 4.37 0.19 -21.35
CA ILE A 60 3.93 0.98 -22.50
C ILE A 60 5.11 1.16 -23.47
N GLY A 61 5.06 0.46 -24.60
CA GLY A 61 6.10 0.47 -25.62
C GLY A 61 7.42 -0.12 -25.12
N ILE A 62 8.54 0.46 -25.59
CA ILE A 62 9.88 -0.02 -25.22
C ILE A 62 10.23 0.43 -23.81
N MET A 63 10.68 -0.52 -22.99
CA MET A 63 11.14 -0.29 -21.63
C MET A 63 12.65 0.03 -21.62
N PRO A 64 13.08 1.13 -20.99
CA PRO A 64 14.51 1.42 -20.82
C PRO A 64 15.21 0.44 -19.88
N LEU A 65 16.55 0.48 -19.90
CA LEU A 65 17.39 -0.21 -18.91
C LEU A 65 17.21 0.36 -17.49
N PHE A 66 17.06 1.68 -17.37
CA PHE A 66 16.83 2.34 -16.09
C PHE A 66 15.33 2.49 -15.83
N ARG A 67 14.79 1.73 -14.87
CA ARG A 67 13.36 1.68 -14.57
C ARG A 67 12.94 2.34 -13.26
N LYS A 68 13.86 3.08 -12.61
CA LYS A 68 13.59 3.73 -11.31
C LYS A 68 12.81 5.03 -11.42
N GLU A 69 12.54 5.52 -12.62
CA GLU A 69 11.72 6.70 -12.85
C GLU A 69 11.01 6.63 -14.20
N GLY A 70 9.85 7.27 -14.29
CA GLY A 70 9.03 7.17 -15.49
C GLY A 70 7.61 7.68 -15.30
N TYR A 71 6.69 7.14 -16.10
CA TYR A 71 5.28 7.49 -16.05
C TYR A 71 4.42 6.28 -15.67
N LEU A 72 3.50 6.48 -14.74
CA LEU A 72 2.49 5.52 -14.35
C LEU A 72 1.14 6.00 -14.88
N PHE A 73 0.58 5.25 -15.80
CA PHE A 73 -0.74 5.46 -16.34
C PHE A 73 -1.70 4.60 -15.53
N VAL A 74 -2.61 5.22 -14.79
CA VAL A 74 -3.69 4.52 -14.09
C VAL A 74 -4.97 4.75 -14.87
N TYR A 75 -5.47 3.70 -15.49
CA TYR A 75 -6.62 3.75 -16.38
C TYR A 75 -7.78 2.95 -15.79
N GLU A 76 -8.90 3.63 -15.58
CA GLU A 76 -10.16 2.98 -15.24
C GLU A 76 -11.00 2.83 -16.51
N ASN A 77 -11.27 1.59 -16.91
CA ASN A 77 -11.91 1.31 -18.19
C ASN A 77 -13.38 1.76 -18.22
N ILE A 78 -14.13 1.56 -17.12
CA ILE A 78 -15.57 1.87 -17.04
C ILE A 78 -15.86 3.35 -17.31
N ASN A 79 -15.19 4.26 -16.59
CA ASN A 79 -15.37 5.70 -16.77
C ASN A 79 -14.43 6.29 -17.84
N ARG A 80 -13.53 5.46 -18.37
CA ARG A 80 -12.45 5.86 -19.28
C ARG A 80 -11.56 6.96 -18.71
N GLU A 81 -11.47 7.04 -17.39
CA GLU A 81 -10.64 7.99 -16.67
C GLU A 81 -9.19 7.53 -16.73
N LEU A 82 -8.32 8.37 -17.26
CA LEU A 82 -6.88 8.17 -17.28
C LEU A 82 -6.21 9.24 -16.42
N ARG A 83 -5.55 8.81 -15.35
CA ARG A 83 -4.61 9.65 -14.60
C ARG A 83 -3.19 9.22 -14.86
N ILE A 84 -2.33 10.19 -15.10
CA ILE A 84 -0.93 9.97 -15.41
C ILE A 84 -0.10 10.60 -14.31
N TYR A 85 0.77 9.79 -13.73
CA TYR A 85 1.67 10.20 -12.68
C TYR A 85 3.11 10.07 -13.16
N GLN A 86 3.93 11.05 -12.87
CA GLN A 86 5.37 10.83 -12.87
C GLN A 86 5.73 10.07 -11.60
N TYR A 87 6.52 8.99 -11.72
CA TYR A 87 6.95 8.23 -10.56
C TYR A 87 8.47 8.21 -10.41
N LYS A 88 8.92 8.03 -9.17
CA LYS A 88 10.30 7.77 -8.81
C LYS A 88 10.37 6.70 -7.72
N VAL A 89 11.23 5.72 -7.91
CA VAL A 89 11.49 4.64 -6.95
C VAL A 89 12.59 5.11 -6.00
N GLN A 90 12.26 5.19 -4.72
CA GLN A 90 13.19 5.45 -3.64
C GLN A 90 13.48 4.16 -2.88
N LEU A 91 14.76 3.93 -2.58
CA LEU A 91 15.20 2.79 -1.77
C LEU A 91 15.33 3.23 -0.32
N PHE A 92 14.65 2.53 0.59
CA PHE A 92 14.79 2.75 2.03
C PHE A 92 15.61 1.60 2.63
N GLU A 93 16.85 1.90 3.02
CA GLU A 93 17.77 0.95 3.65
C GLU A 93 17.48 0.74 5.15
N SER A 94 16.63 1.58 5.75
CA SER A 94 16.32 1.53 7.19
C SER A 94 15.41 0.37 7.61
N THR A 95 14.88 -0.42 6.67
CA THR A 95 14.09 -1.62 6.96
C THR A 95 14.84 -2.85 6.47
N ALA A 96 14.87 -3.91 7.27
CA ALA A 96 15.29 -5.23 6.83
C ALA A 96 14.03 -6.10 6.64
N PRO A 97 13.65 -6.51 5.41
CA PRO A 97 14.33 -6.28 4.12
C PRO A 97 14.18 -4.83 3.58
N PRO A 98 15.09 -4.37 2.69
CA PRO A 98 15.03 -3.03 2.10
C PRO A 98 13.69 -2.85 1.39
N SER A 99 12.95 -1.81 1.78
CA SER A 99 11.66 -1.51 1.16
C SER A 99 11.82 -0.46 0.07
N ARG A 100 11.17 -0.67 -1.07
CA ARG A 100 11.08 0.31 -2.15
C ARG A 100 9.78 1.08 -1.99
N ARG A 101 9.86 2.40 -2.02
CA ARG A 101 8.67 3.26 -2.09
C ARG A 101 8.62 3.90 -3.47
N VAL A 102 7.44 3.88 -4.08
CA VAL A 102 7.19 4.58 -5.33
C VAL A 102 6.51 5.89 -4.98
N GLU A 103 7.23 6.99 -5.15
CA GLU A 103 6.62 8.32 -5.12
C GLU A 103 5.95 8.62 -6.45
N THR A 104 4.79 9.26 -6.40
CA THR A 104 3.99 9.59 -7.57
C THR A 104 3.51 11.03 -7.49
N HIS A 105 3.66 11.77 -8.58
CA HIS A 105 3.13 13.12 -8.73
C HIS A 105 2.19 13.16 -9.93
N LEU A 106 0.95 13.61 -9.73
CA LEU A 106 -0.04 13.72 -10.81
C LEU A 106 0.43 14.81 -11.79
N ILE A 107 0.60 14.44 -13.06
CA ILE A 107 1.00 15.37 -14.12
C ILE A 107 -0.14 15.64 -15.09
N ASP A 108 -1.11 14.74 -15.18
CA ASP A 108 -2.21 14.85 -16.11
C ASP A 108 -3.40 13.98 -15.70
N SER A 109 -4.60 14.45 -16.00
CA SER A 109 -5.86 13.74 -15.78
C SER A 109 -6.81 14.04 -16.92
N ARG A 110 -7.24 13.00 -17.64
CA ARG A 110 -8.11 13.14 -18.81
C ARG A 110 -8.93 11.89 -19.06
N ASN A 111 -10.06 12.05 -19.77
CA ASN A 111 -10.79 10.91 -20.29
C ASN A 111 -10.17 10.44 -21.61
N LYS A 112 -9.88 9.15 -21.72
CA LYS A 112 -9.20 8.58 -22.89
C LYS A 112 -10.16 8.39 -24.06
N SER A 113 -9.85 9.01 -25.20
CA SER A 113 -10.55 8.76 -26.47
C SER A 113 -10.26 7.35 -27.03
N TYR A 114 -11.16 6.81 -27.84
CA TYR A 114 -10.96 5.53 -28.54
C TYR A 114 -9.82 5.59 -29.56
N THR A 115 -9.57 6.78 -30.12
CA THR A 115 -8.56 7.01 -31.17
C THR A 115 -7.15 7.23 -30.62
N THR A 116 -7.01 7.50 -29.32
CA THR A 116 -5.73 7.83 -28.70
C THR A 116 -5.16 6.57 -28.04
N THR A 117 -3.93 6.18 -28.38
CA THR A 117 -3.25 5.04 -27.73
C THR A 117 -2.42 5.50 -26.52
N PHE A 118 -2.03 4.57 -25.65
CA PHE A 118 -1.18 4.92 -24.50
C PHE A 118 0.23 5.32 -24.95
N GLU A 119 0.72 4.71 -26.04
CA GLU A 119 2.00 5.03 -26.65
C GLU A 119 2.00 6.45 -27.23
N SER A 120 0.91 6.88 -27.88
CA SER A 120 0.84 8.24 -28.42
C SER A 120 0.85 9.29 -27.32
N ILE A 121 0.18 9.01 -26.20
CA ILE A 121 0.22 9.87 -25.00
C ILE A 121 1.62 9.87 -24.37
N LYS A 122 2.27 8.72 -24.25
CA LYS A 122 3.67 8.63 -23.78
C LYS A 122 4.58 9.52 -24.65
N MET A 123 4.45 9.43 -25.97
CA MET A 123 5.23 10.27 -26.90
C MET A 123 4.93 11.76 -26.76
N GLU A 124 3.67 12.13 -26.48
CA GLU A 124 3.29 13.50 -26.17
C GLU A 124 4.01 14.02 -24.91
N LEU A 125 4.04 13.21 -23.84
CA LEU A 125 4.68 13.57 -22.57
C LEU A 125 6.20 13.71 -22.72
N VAL A 126 6.87 12.79 -23.42
CA VAL A 126 8.32 12.85 -23.68
C VAL A 126 8.70 14.11 -24.48
N ARG A 127 7.84 14.56 -25.39
CA ARG A 127 8.07 15.81 -26.14
C ARG A 127 7.92 17.05 -25.27
N LYS A 128 6.98 17.03 -24.30
CA LYS A 128 6.74 18.14 -23.38
C LYS A 128 7.80 18.21 -22.28
N ASN A 129 8.22 17.06 -21.75
CA ASN A 129 9.16 16.97 -20.64
C ASN A 129 10.50 16.43 -21.11
N LYS A 130 11.46 17.34 -21.35
CA LYS A 130 12.80 16.99 -21.83
C LYS A 130 13.70 16.38 -20.76
N ASP A 131 13.37 16.53 -19.48
CA ASP A 131 14.18 16.00 -18.38
C ASP A 131 14.07 14.48 -18.27
N LEU A 132 13.04 13.89 -18.89
CA LEU A 132 12.78 12.46 -18.89
C LEU A 132 12.61 11.91 -20.32
N PRO A 133 13.70 11.86 -21.12
CA PRO A 133 13.63 11.53 -22.54
C PRO A 133 13.33 10.03 -22.80
N ASN A 134 13.68 9.15 -21.87
CA ASN A 134 13.44 7.71 -21.99
C ASN A 134 12.80 7.14 -20.70
N PRO A 135 11.52 7.45 -20.45
CA PRO A 135 10.82 7.05 -19.23
C PRO A 135 10.45 5.57 -19.26
N ALA A 136 10.59 4.90 -18.11
CA ALA A 136 9.96 3.60 -17.89
C ALA A 136 8.46 3.79 -17.65
N SER A 137 7.64 3.51 -18.66
CA SER A 137 6.20 3.75 -18.59
C SER A 137 5.43 2.47 -18.36
N TYR A 138 4.56 2.48 -17.35
CA TYR A 138 3.67 1.37 -17.03
C TYR A 138 2.21 1.81 -17.13
N LEU A 139 1.38 0.93 -17.67
CA LEU A 139 -0.08 1.01 -17.64
C LEU A 139 -0.59 0.09 -16.54
N VAL A 140 -1.36 0.64 -15.62
CA VAL A 140 -2.19 -0.11 -14.68
C VAL A 140 -3.63 0.10 -15.06
N GLU A 141 -4.32 -0.98 -15.43
CA GLU A 141 -5.70 -0.92 -15.89
C GLU A 141 -6.63 -1.62 -14.89
N SER A 142 -7.74 -0.96 -14.58
CA SER A 142 -8.85 -1.53 -13.82
C SER A 142 -10.05 -1.77 -14.73
N THR A 143 -10.57 -2.99 -14.71
CA THR A 143 -11.82 -3.37 -15.39
C THR A 143 -13.06 -3.04 -14.56
N LEU A 144 -12.87 -2.76 -13.27
CA LEU A 144 -13.93 -2.43 -12.31
C LEU A 144 -13.82 -0.96 -11.88
N GLY A 145 -14.94 -0.40 -11.42
CA GLY A 145 -15.03 0.97 -10.94
C GLY A 145 -14.55 1.06 -9.49
N TYR A 146 -13.41 1.69 -9.27
CA TYR A 146 -12.81 1.85 -7.94
C TYR A 146 -12.31 3.28 -7.74
N PRO A 147 -12.39 3.83 -6.51
CA PRO A 147 -11.85 5.15 -6.22
C PRO A 147 -10.37 5.26 -6.59
N MET A 148 -10.05 6.27 -7.41
CA MET A 148 -8.72 6.42 -8.00
C MET A 148 -7.63 6.65 -6.95
N ASP A 149 -7.87 7.55 -5.99
CA ASP A 149 -6.85 7.97 -5.01
C ASP A 149 -6.76 7.02 -3.81
N GLU A 150 -7.90 6.50 -3.36
CA GLU A 150 -7.99 5.64 -2.17
C GLU A 150 -7.70 4.17 -2.48
N THR A 151 -7.96 3.71 -3.72
CA THR A 151 -7.88 2.29 -4.09
C THR A 151 -6.87 2.04 -5.21
N LEU A 152 -7.08 2.64 -6.39
CA LEU A 152 -6.29 2.31 -7.58
C LEU A 152 -4.82 2.75 -7.46
N LEU A 153 -4.57 3.99 -7.07
CA LEU A 153 -3.24 4.57 -6.97
C LEU A 153 -2.33 3.85 -5.95
N PRO A 154 -2.78 3.53 -4.71
CA PRO A 154 -1.99 2.75 -3.77
C PRO A 154 -1.55 1.39 -4.33
N ILE A 155 -2.47 0.67 -4.97
CA ILE A 155 -2.19 -0.65 -5.56
C ILE A 155 -1.30 -0.53 -6.79
N ALA A 156 -1.54 0.48 -7.64
CA ALA A 156 -0.71 0.77 -8.81
C ALA A 156 0.75 1.05 -8.42
N ARG A 157 0.98 1.84 -7.36
CA ARG A 157 2.32 2.07 -6.79
C ARG A 157 3.00 0.77 -6.37
N GLN A 158 2.28 -0.12 -5.71
CA GLN A 158 2.82 -1.42 -5.29
C GLN A 158 3.16 -2.31 -6.50
N LYS A 159 2.31 -2.34 -7.54
CA LYS A 159 2.59 -3.10 -8.76
C LYS A 159 3.81 -2.57 -9.52
N VAL A 160 3.99 -1.25 -9.59
CA VAL A 160 5.21 -0.65 -10.17
C VAL A 160 6.44 -1.01 -9.34
N ALA A 161 6.34 -0.98 -8.00
CA ALA A 161 7.47 -1.37 -7.15
C ALA A 161 7.95 -2.80 -7.45
N GLN A 162 7.01 -3.73 -7.65
CA GLN A 162 7.27 -5.12 -8.03
C GLN A 162 7.83 -5.23 -9.46
N ALA A 163 7.24 -4.55 -10.44
CA ALA A 163 7.67 -4.63 -11.85
C ALA A 163 9.05 -4.00 -12.13
N VAL A 164 9.63 -3.28 -11.18
CA VAL A 164 11.00 -2.72 -11.25
C VAL A 164 12.02 -3.66 -10.58
N GLU A 165 11.58 -4.74 -9.93
CA GLU A 165 12.48 -5.80 -9.43
C GLU A 165 12.85 -6.82 -10.51
N ASP A 166 11.93 -7.07 -11.45
CA ASP A 166 12.09 -8.00 -12.59
C ASP A 166 12.92 -7.39 -13.76
#